data_AF-A0A9D7D6Z0-F1
#
_entry.id   AF-A0A9D7D6Z0-F1
#
_cell.length_a   1.000
_cell.length_b   1.000
_cell.length_c   1.000
_cell.angle_alpha   90.00
_cell.angle_beta   90.00
_cell.angle_gamma   90.00
#
_symmetry.space_group_name_H-M   'P 1'
#
loop_
_entity.id
_entity.type
_entity.pdbx_description
1 polymer ?
#
loop_
_entity_poly.entity_id
_entity_poly.type
_entity_poly.pdbx_seq_one_letter_code
_entity_poly.pdbx_strand_id
1 'polypeptide(L)'
;MKARWIILSLAGLVLVGAWASVAITYFFFDPTIVVWTGVVTVAAFATEGFLWVAAGVFGWGFLAKRRAALGRLRDRFFGKRQQISE
;
A
#
# COMPACT_ATOMS: atom_id res chain seq x y z
N MET A 1 9.28 4.32 10.97
CA MET A 1 8.57 3.02 10.91
C MET A 1 7.04 3.13 11.08
N LYS A 2 6.48 4.06 11.88
CA LYS A 2 5.02 4.20 12.10
C LYS A 2 4.26 4.93 10.97
N ALA A 3 4.85 5.96 10.37
CA ALA A 3 4.17 6.81 9.37
C ALA A 3 3.59 6.03 8.18
N ARG A 4 4.33 5.06 7.62
CA ARG A 4 3.85 4.24 6.49
C ARG A 4 2.60 3.42 6.80
N TRP A 5 2.48 2.94 8.03
CA TRP A 5 1.32 2.17 8.48
C TRP A 5 0.13 3.10 8.76
N ILE A 6 0.39 4.29 9.30
CA ILE A 6 -0.63 5.33 9.47
C ILE A 6 -1.21 5.75 8.11
N ILE A 7 -0.36 5.97 7.10
CA ILE A 7 -0.78 6.29 5.73
C ILE A 7 -1.65 5.16 5.15
N LEU A 8 -1.22 3.91 5.29
CA LEU A 8 -1.99 2.76 4.81
C LEU A 8 -3.35 2.63 5.52
N SER A 9 -3.38 2.83 6.85
CA SER A 9 -4.63 2.81 7.62
C SER A 9 -5.58 3.93 7.23
N LEU A 10 -5.08 5.15 7.03
CA LEU A 10 -5.87 6.29 6.56
C LEU A 10 -6.43 6.03 5.16
N ALA A 11 -5.61 5.54 4.23
CA ALA A 11 -6.08 5.17 2.89
C ALA A 11 -7.12 4.05 2.95
N GLY A 12 -6.95 3.07 3.85
CA GLY A 12 -7.93 2.02 4.09
C GLY A 12 -9.26 2.56 4.63
N LEU A 13 -9.24 3.51 5.56
CA LEU A 13 -10.46 4.17 6.05
C LEU A 13 -11.21 4.91 4.94
N VAL A 14 -10.48 5.62 4.06
CA VAL A 14 -11.08 6.29 2.89
C VAL A 14 -11.73 5.26 1.96
N LEU A 15 -11.05 4.15 1.68
CA LEU A 15 -11.59 3.07 0.86
C LEU A 15 -12.87 2.49 1.45
N VAL A 16 -12.86 2.16 2.74
CA VAL A 16 -14.03 1.63 3.44
C VAL A 16 -15.18 2.64 3.42
N GLY A 17 -14.90 3.93 3.67
CA GLY A 17 -15.91 4.98 3.60
C GLY A 17 -16.52 5.15 2.20
N ALA A 18 -15.70 5.02 1.14
CA ALA A 18 -16.18 5.10 -0.23
C ALA A 18 -17.14 3.94 -0.57
N TRP A 19 -16.77 2.70 -0.21
CA TRP A 19 -17.64 1.54 -0.45
C TRP A 19 -18.85 1.49 0.48
N ALA A 20 -18.73 2.00 1.70
CA ALA A 20 -19.88 2.19 2.59
C ALA A 20 -20.89 3.16 1.96
N SER A 21 -20.41 4.26 1.35
CA SER A 21 -21.26 5.20 0.60
C SER A 21 -21.96 4.53 -0.60
N VAL A 22 -21.27 3.64 -1.32
CA VAL A 22 -21.88 2.84 -2.41
C VAL A 22 -23.00 1.96 -1.86
N ALA A 23 -22.73 1.21 -0.79
CA ALA A 23 -23.73 0.34 -0.17
C ALA A 23 -24.95 1.11 0.34
N ILE A 24 -24.72 2.25 1.00
CA ILE A 24 -25.79 3.14 1.47
C ILE A 24 -26.62 3.62 0.28
N THR A 25 -25.97 4.10 -0.79
CA THR A 25 -26.64 4.58 -2.01
C THR A 25 -27.48 3.47 -2.66
N TYR A 26 -27.00 2.22 -2.65
CA TYR A 26 -27.72 1.09 -3.24
C TYR A 26 -28.92 0.63 -2.41
N PHE A 27 -28.79 0.56 -1.08
CA PHE A 27 -29.82 -0.03 -0.21
C PHE A 27 -30.86 0.95 0.32
N PHE A 28 -30.52 2.23 0.46
CA PHE A 28 -31.38 3.22 1.12
C PHE A 28 -31.93 4.29 0.18
N PHE A 29 -31.45 4.34 -1.06
CA PHE A 29 -31.88 5.33 -2.05
C PHE A 29 -32.27 4.63 -3.34
N ASP A 30 -33.08 5.29 -4.16
CA ASP A 30 -33.36 4.92 -5.55
C ASP A 30 -32.51 5.79 -6.48
N PRO A 31 -31.20 5.52 -6.62
CA PRO A 31 -30.31 6.39 -7.39
C PRO A 31 -30.68 6.37 -8.86
N THR A 32 -30.68 7.54 -9.49
CA THR A 32 -30.68 7.61 -10.96
C THR A 32 -29.38 7.01 -11.49
N ILE A 33 -29.38 6.58 -12.76
CA ILE A 33 -28.19 5.98 -13.38
C ILE A 33 -26.96 6.91 -13.31
N VAL A 34 -27.16 8.23 -13.36
CA VAL A 34 -26.09 9.23 -13.27
C VAL A 34 -25.47 9.23 -11.87
N VAL A 35 -26.31 9.26 -10.82
CA VAL A 35 -25.85 9.24 -9.43
C VAL A 35 -25.15 7.92 -9.13
N TRP A 36 -25.74 6.79 -9.55
CA TRP A 36 -25.15 5.47 -9.36
C TRP A 36 -23.76 5.38 -10.00
N THR A 37 -23.64 5.80 -11.26
CA THR A 37 -22.37 5.78 -11.98
C THR A 37 -21.32 6.66 -11.29
N GLY A 38 -21.71 7.87 -10.85
CA GLY A 38 -20.80 8.78 -10.15
C GLY A 38 -20.27 8.17 -8.85
N VAL A 39 -21.15 7.63 -8.01
CA VAL A 39 -20.78 7.05 -6.70
C VAL A 39 -19.86 5.84 -6.88
N VAL A 40 -20.18 4.93 -7.81
CA VAL A 40 -19.34 3.75 -8.08
C VAL A 40 -17.99 4.16 -8.68
N THR A 41 -17.95 5.17 -9.54
CA THR A 41 -16.70 5.67 -10.14
C THR A 41 -15.77 6.23 -9.07
N VAL A 42 -16.29 7.01 -8.13
CA VAL A 42 -15.48 7.54 -7.01
C VAL A 42 -14.94 6.39 -6.14
N ALA A 43 -15.74 5.36 -5.85
CA ALA A 43 -15.27 4.20 -5.10
C ALA A 43 -14.20 3.39 -5.86
N ALA A 44 -14.31 3.29 -7.19
CA ALA A 44 -13.29 2.65 -8.03
C ALA A 44 -11.96 3.42 -7.96
N PHE A 45 -11.98 4.75 -8.08
CA PHE A 45 -10.77 5.58 -7.92
C PHE A 45 -10.17 5.47 -6.52
N ALA A 46 -11.00 5.40 -5.47
CA ALA A 46 -10.52 5.18 -4.11
C ALA A 46 -9.82 3.81 -3.98
N THR A 47 -10.36 2.77 -4.64
CA THR A 47 -9.77 1.42 -4.68
C THR A 47 -8.43 1.43 -5.38
N GLU A 48 -8.36 2.04 -6.57
CA GLU A 48 -7.10 2.19 -7.30
C GLU A 48 -6.07 2.94 -6.45
N GLY A 49 -6.42 4.12 -5.93
CA GLY A 49 -5.54 4.92 -5.07
C GLY A 49 -5.03 4.15 -3.85
N PHE A 50 -5.89 3.37 -3.20
CA PHE A 50 -5.47 2.50 -2.09
C PHE A 50 -4.46 1.43 -2.53
N LEU A 51 -4.65 0.80 -3.69
CA LEU A 51 -3.72 -0.19 -4.23
C LEU A 51 -2.36 0.42 -4.55
N TRP A 52 -2.30 1.64 -5.09
CA TRP A 52 -1.05 2.36 -5.30
C TRP A 52 -0.32 2.66 -3.97
N VAL A 53 -1.06 3.12 -2.96
CA VAL A 53 -0.51 3.38 -1.62
C VAL A 53 -0.02 2.08 -0.98
N ALA A 54 -0.80 1.00 -1.07
CA ALA A 54 -0.41 -0.31 -0.57
C ALA A 54 0.86 -0.82 -1.26
N ALA A 55 0.93 -0.72 -2.60
CA ALA A 55 2.12 -1.10 -3.36
C ALA A 55 3.35 -0.30 -2.92
N GLY A 56 3.22 1.01 -2.70
CA GLY A 56 4.31 1.85 -2.18
C GLY A 56 4.77 1.44 -0.77
N VAL A 57 3.83 1.23 0.15
CA VAL A 57 4.11 0.87 1.55
C VAL A 57 4.73 -0.53 1.67
N PHE A 58 4.17 -1.52 0.96
CA PHE A 58 4.68 -2.89 0.97
C PHE A 58 5.98 -3.04 0.17
N GLY A 59 6.09 -2.35 -0.98
CA GLY A 59 7.30 -2.31 -1.80
C GLY A 59 8.52 -1.77 -1.05
N TRP A 60 8.31 -0.79 -0.17
CA TRP A 60 9.37 -0.27 0.70
C TRP A 60 9.91 -1.33 1.67
N GLY A 61 9.03 -2.18 2.20
CA GLY A 61 9.41 -3.31 3.07
C GLY A 61 10.23 -4.36 2.31
N PHE A 62 9.87 -4.64 1.06
CA PHE A 62 10.59 -5.57 0.20
C PHE A 62 12.00 -5.06 -0.15
N LEU A 63 12.13 -3.80 -0.57
CA LEU A 63 13.42 -3.16 -0.87
C LEU A 63 14.33 -3.08 0.36
N ALA A 64 13.78 -2.80 1.54
CA ALA A 64 14.54 -2.79 2.79
C ALA A 64 15.12 -4.18 3.12
N LYS A 65 14.33 -5.25 2.95
CA LYS A 65 14.82 -6.64 3.13
C LYS A 65 15.88 -7.03 2.09
N ARG A 66 15.71 -6.64 0.82
CA ARG A 66 16.73 -6.87 -0.23
C ARG A 66 18.04 -6.15 0.07
N ARG A 67 17.98 -4.88 0.50
CA ARG A 67 19.17 -4.11 0.91
C ARG A 67 19.90 -4.77 2.08
N ALA A 68 19.17 -5.24 3.08
CA ALA A 68 19.74 -5.94 4.23
C ALA A 68 20.36 -7.31 3.85
N ALA A 69 19.72 -8.04 2.93
CA ALA A 69 20.27 -9.30 2.41
C ALA A 69 21.55 -9.09 1.59
N LEU A 70 21.57 -8.08 0.73
CA LEU A 70 22.74 -7.68 -0.06
C LEU A 70 23.89 -7.16 0.82
N GLY A 71 23.59 -6.40 1.88
CA GLY A 71 24.57 -5.98 2.87
C GLY A 71 25.28 -7.18 3.52
N ARG A 72 24.51 -8.16 4.01
CA ARG A 72 25.06 -9.40 4.59
C ARG A 72 25.87 -10.22 3.58
N LEU A 73 25.46 -10.24 2.32
CA LEU A 73 26.19 -10.90 1.24
C LEU A 73 27.51 -10.19 0.95
N ARG A 74 27.49 -8.86 0.83
CA ARG A 74 28.70 -8.04 0.64
C ARG A 74 29.68 -8.24 1.79
N ASP A 75 29.22 -8.20 3.03
CA ASP A 75 30.08 -8.35 4.20
C ASP A 75 30.71 -9.76 4.26
N ARG A 76 30.00 -10.80 3.79
CA ARG A 76 30.56 -12.17 3.65
C ARG A 76 31.56 -12.31 2.51
N PHE A 77 31.31 -11.67 1.37
CA PHE A 77 32.18 -11.77 0.19
C PHE A 77 33.44 -10.89 0.28
N PHE A 78 33.34 -9.71 0.91
CA PHE A 78 34.45 -8.75 1.01
C PHE A 78 35.09 -8.71 2.41
N GLY A 79 34.41 -9.11 3.47
CA GLY A 79 34.96 -9.08 4.84
C GLY A 79 35.95 -10.21 5.16
N LYS A 80 35.93 -11.33 4.41
CA LYS A 80 36.86 -12.46 4.63
C LYS A 80 38.28 -12.24 4.12
N ARG A 81 38.56 -11.20 3.32
CA ARG A 81 39.91 -10.97 2.80
C ARG A 81 40.88 -10.38 3.82
N GLN A 82 40.41 -9.88 4.96
CA GLN A 82 41.25 -9.14 5.91
C GLN A 82 41.86 -10.03 7.01
N GLN A 83 41.46 -11.29 7.12
CA GLN A 83 41.92 -12.22 8.18
C GLN A 83 42.99 -13.23 7.75
N ILE A 84 43.45 -13.21 6.48
CA ILE A 84 44.41 -14.21 5.95
C ILE A 84 45.86 -13.65 5.97
N SER A 85 46.13 -12.56 6.70
CA SER A 85 47.43 -11.88 6.64
C SER A 85 48.12 -11.61 7.99
N GLU A 86 47.75 -12.35 9.04
CA GLU A 86 48.56 -12.47 10.27
C GLU A 86 49.30 -13.81 10.32
#